data_AF-A0A377AWU7-F1
#
_entry.id   AF-A0A377AWU7-F1
#
_cell.length_a   1.000
_cell.length_b   1.000
_cell.length_c   1.000
_cell.angle_alpha   90.00
_cell.angle_beta   90.00
_cell.angle_gamma   90.00
#
_symmetry.space_group_name_H-M   'P 1'
#
loop_
_entity.id
_entity.type
_entity.pdbx_description
1 polymer ?
#
loop_
_entity_poly.entity_id
_entity_poly.type
_entity_poly.pdbx_seq_one_letter_code
_entity_poly.pdbx_strand_id
1 'polypeptide(L)'
;MLNYVALQEGRNGMAVFSEGLREFEVIGEEKKTFAITLLRGVGLLGKEDLLLRPGRPSGIKMPVPDSQLRGLLSCRLSLLSYTGTPTAAGVAQQARAWLTPVQCYNKIHGM
;
A
#
# COMPACT_ATOMS: atom_id res chain seq x y z
N MET A 1 -7.38 7.56 -6.26
CA MET A 1 -7.19 6.31 -5.49
C MET A 1 -6.25 6.60 -4.33
N LEU A 2 -6.49 6.05 -3.14
CA LEU A 2 -5.66 6.32 -1.95
C LEU A 2 -4.28 5.68 -2.13
N ASN A 3 -3.23 6.51 -2.15
CA ASN A 3 -1.84 6.11 -2.36
C ASN A 3 -0.95 6.44 -1.16
N TYR A 4 -1.58 6.69 -0.01
CA TYR A 4 -0.90 7.00 1.23
C TYR A 4 -1.71 6.53 2.44
N VAL A 5 -1.01 6.33 3.54
CA VAL A 5 -1.55 6.19 4.89
C VAL A 5 -0.84 7.18 5.80
N ALA A 6 -1.54 7.73 6.80
CA ALA A 6 -0.95 8.68 7.75
C ALA A 6 -1.35 8.35 9.19
N LEU A 7 -0.39 8.45 10.12
CA LEU A 7 -0.58 8.33 11.56
C LEU A 7 -0.21 9.67 12.17
N GLN A 8 -1.01 10.09 13.14
CA GLN A 8 -0.83 11.38 13.78
C GLN A 8 -0.91 11.22 15.29
N GLU A 9 0.04 11.85 15.98
CA GLU A 9 0.09 11.99 17.43
C GLU A 9 0.12 13.49 17.77
N GLY A 10 -0.98 14.00 18.32
CA GLY A 10 -1.16 15.43 18.55
C GLY A 10 -1.04 16.26 17.26
N ARG A 11 -0.02 17.13 17.20
CA ARG A 11 0.25 18.00 16.04
C ARG A 11 1.28 17.41 15.07
N ASN A 12 1.91 16.29 15.38
CA ASN A 12 2.94 15.70 14.54
C ASN A 12 2.40 14.44 13.88
N GLY A 13 2.72 14.24 12.62
CA GLY A 13 2.32 13.05 11.91
C GLY A 13 3.35 12.59 10.91
N MET A 14 3.19 11.34 10.50
CA MET A 14 3.99 10.71 9.47
C MET A 14 3.05 10.03 8.48
N ALA A 15 3.30 10.25 7.20
CA ALA A 15 2.62 9.59 6.11
C ALA A 15 3.58 8.69 5.35
N VAL A 16 3.09 7.54 4.93
CA VAL A 16 3.78 6.66 4.00
C VAL A 16 3.06 6.71 2.67
N PHE A 17 3.79 6.98 1.59
CA PHE A 17 3.30 6.92 0.22
C PHE A 17 3.69 5.59 -0.38
N SER A 18 2.79 4.98 -1.14
CA SER A 18 3.03 3.72 -1.82
C SER A 18 2.60 3.77 -3.28
N GLU A 19 3.36 3.09 -4.12
CA GLU A 19 2.95 2.80 -5.48
C GLU A 19 2.32 1.41 -5.53
N GLY A 20 0.99 1.36 -5.41
CA GLY A 20 0.21 0.13 -5.58
C GLY A 20 0.07 -0.77 -4.36
N LEU A 21 0.80 -0.53 -3.25
CA LEU A 21 0.61 -1.27 -2.00
C LEU A 21 -0.60 -0.72 -1.23
N ARG A 22 -1.57 -1.58 -0.92
CA ARG A 22 -2.87 -1.20 -0.34
C ARG A 22 -3.15 -1.80 1.03
N GLU A 23 -2.34 -2.76 1.46
CA GLU A 23 -2.50 -3.44 2.73
C GLU A 23 -1.50 -2.88 3.73
N PHE A 24 -2.01 -2.42 4.87
CA PHE A 24 -1.24 -1.89 5.98
C PHE A 24 -1.96 -2.21 7.29
N GLU A 25 -1.20 -2.18 8.37
CA GLU A 25 -1.71 -2.36 9.72
C GLU A 25 -1.00 -1.38 10.68
N VAL A 26 -1.71 -0.92 11.70
CA VAL A 26 -1.11 -0.17 12.81
C VAL A 26 -0.95 -1.13 13.98
N ILE A 27 0.30 -1.43 14.34
CA ILE A 27 0.67 -2.43 15.34
C ILE A 27 1.52 -1.84 16.48
N GLY A 28 1.83 -2.69 17.46
CA GLY A 28 2.67 -2.38 18.61
C GLY A 28 1.88 -1.81 19.80
N GLU A 29 2.55 -1.80 20.96
CA GLU A 29 2.03 -1.11 22.15
C GLU A 29 1.87 0.38 21.81
N GLU A 30 0.75 0.96 22.23
CA GLU A 30 0.36 2.35 21.92
C GLU A 30 0.13 2.67 20.43
N LYS A 31 0.08 1.66 19.53
CA LYS A 31 -0.25 1.84 18.10
C LYS A 31 0.70 2.78 17.34
N LYS A 32 1.99 2.73 17.67
CA LYS A 32 3.02 3.62 17.12
C LYS A 32 3.79 3.06 15.92
N THR A 33 3.47 1.84 15.47
CA THR A 33 4.18 1.19 14.36
C THR A 33 3.28 1.01 13.14
N PHE A 34 3.79 1.45 11.98
CA PHE A 34 3.20 1.13 10.68
C PHE A 34 3.80 -0.15 10.12
N ALA A 35 2.98 -1.16 9.90
CA ALA A 35 3.33 -2.33 9.11
C ALA A 35 2.72 -2.20 7.70
N ILE A 36 3.54 -2.34 6.67
CA ILE A 36 3.10 -2.32 5.27
C ILE A 36 3.39 -3.68 4.68
N THR A 37 2.36 -4.32 4.13
CA THR A 37 2.54 -5.60 3.45
C THR A 37 3.19 -5.34 2.10
N LEU A 38 4.46 -5.72 1.94
CA LEU A 38 5.17 -5.65 0.66
C LEU A 38 4.76 -6.78 -0.28
N LEU A 39 4.50 -7.96 0.28
CA LEU A 39 4.18 -9.17 -0.47
C LEU A 39 3.30 -10.10 0.34
N ARG A 40 2.33 -10.74 -0.31
CA ARG A 40 1.58 -11.87 0.23
C ARG A 40 1.34 -12.92 -0.84
N GLY A 41 2.10 -14.00 -0.79
CA GLY A 41 1.90 -15.18 -1.63
C GLY A 41 0.92 -16.17 -0.99
N VAL A 42 0.09 -16.82 -1.80
CA VAL A 42 -0.83 -17.88 -1.37
C VAL A 42 -0.79 -19.07 -2.33
N GLY A 43 -0.97 -20.28 -1.81
CA GLY A 43 -0.96 -21.51 -2.62
C GLY A 43 -2.34 -22.05 -2.99
N LEU A 44 -3.37 -21.63 -2.27
CA LEU A 44 -4.73 -22.12 -2.42
C LEU A 44 -5.73 -20.96 -2.40
N LEU A 45 -6.64 -20.97 -3.35
CA LEU A 45 -7.91 -20.24 -3.26
C LEU A 45 -8.88 -21.07 -2.43
N GLY A 46 -9.64 -20.42 -1.55
CA GLY A 46 -10.63 -21.09 -0.70
C GLY A 46 -10.00 -21.86 0.45
N LYS A 47 -10.13 -21.33 1.68
CA LYS A 47 -9.69 -22.02 2.89
C LYS A 47 -10.77 -22.98 3.38
N GLU A 48 -10.42 -24.25 3.56
CA GLU A 48 -11.27 -25.26 4.22
C GLU A 48 -11.25 -25.11 5.73
N ASP A 49 -12.21 -25.78 6.38
CA ASP A 49 -12.28 -25.91 7.85
C ASP A 49 -12.14 -24.59 8.58
N LEU A 50 -12.88 -23.58 8.10
CA LEU A 50 -13.07 -22.35 8.84
C LEU A 50 -13.70 -22.69 10.20
N LEU A 51 -13.24 -22.03 11.26
CA LEU A 51 -13.69 -22.26 12.63
C LEU A 51 -15.22 -22.27 12.77
N LEU A 52 -15.91 -21.37 12.06
CA LEU A 52 -17.37 -21.22 12.13
C LEU A 52 -18.12 -22.09 11.12
N ARG A 53 -17.42 -22.80 10.23
CA ARG A 53 -18.03 -23.61 9.18
C ARG A 53 -17.10 -24.75 8.74
N PRO A 54 -16.89 -25.76 9.60
CA PRO A 54 -16.11 -26.94 9.25
C PRO A 54 -16.70 -27.65 8.03
N GLY A 55 -15.84 -28.20 7.17
CA GLY A 55 -16.24 -28.95 5.97
C GLY A 55 -16.74 -28.12 4.77
N ARG A 56 -16.86 -26.79 4.86
CA ARG A 56 -17.28 -25.94 3.73
C ARG A 56 -16.30 -24.79 3.46
N PRO A 57 -15.54 -24.82 2.34
CA PRO A 57 -14.48 -23.85 2.07
C PRO A 57 -14.99 -22.42 1.88
N SER A 58 -14.15 -21.42 2.17
CA SER A 58 -14.45 -19.99 2.01
C SER A 58 -14.74 -19.53 0.57
N GLY A 59 -14.74 -20.46 -0.39
CA GLY A 59 -14.92 -20.29 -1.82
C GLY A 59 -14.67 -21.63 -2.54
N ILE A 60 -14.27 -21.59 -3.80
CA ILE A 60 -13.81 -22.78 -4.53
C ILE A 60 -12.40 -23.14 -4.05
N LYS A 61 -12.19 -24.38 -3.60
CA LYS A 61 -10.85 -24.88 -3.32
C LYS A 61 -10.11 -25.14 -4.62
N MET A 62 -9.04 -24.41 -4.86
CA MET A 62 -8.26 -24.54 -6.08
C MET A 62 -6.79 -24.17 -5.84
N PRO A 63 -5.82 -24.97 -6.34
CA PRO A 63 -4.42 -24.56 -6.32
C PRO A 63 -4.20 -23.33 -7.20
N VAL A 64 -3.43 -22.36 -6.70
CA VAL A 64 -3.12 -21.11 -7.40
C VAL A 64 -1.61 -20.87 -7.44
N PRO A 65 -0.86 -21.65 -8.25
CA PRO A 65 0.61 -21.61 -8.25
C PRO A 65 1.18 -20.22 -8.57
N ASP A 66 0.51 -19.47 -9.46
CA ASP A 66 0.96 -18.13 -9.87
C ASP A 66 0.78 -17.08 -8.75
N SER A 67 -0.14 -17.32 -7.82
CA SER A 67 -0.38 -16.45 -6.65
C SER A 67 0.72 -16.54 -5.58
N GLN A 68 1.77 -17.33 -5.82
CA GLN A 68 3.00 -17.32 -5.01
C GLN A 68 3.89 -16.10 -5.32
N LEU A 69 3.63 -15.40 -6.43
CA LEU A 69 4.30 -14.14 -6.80
C LEU A 69 5.84 -14.27 -6.82
N ARG A 70 6.33 -15.36 -7.42
CA ARG A 70 7.77 -15.65 -7.53
C ARG A 70 8.44 -14.76 -8.56
N GLY A 71 9.70 -14.39 -8.30
CA GLY A 71 10.51 -13.56 -9.20
C GLY A 71 11.01 -12.29 -8.53
N LEU A 72 11.54 -11.37 -9.33
CA LEU A 72 11.97 -10.06 -8.86
C LEU A 72 10.73 -9.18 -8.60
N LEU A 73 10.65 -8.63 -7.39
CA LEU A 73 9.60 -7.71 -6.98
C LEU A 73 10.24 -6.37 -6.62
N SER A 74 9.65 -5.28 -7.12
CA SER A 74 10.06 -3.92 -6.78
C SER A 74 8.90 -3.19 -6.13
N CYS A 75 9.15 -2.59 -4.98
CA CYS A 75 8.19 -1.79 -4.25
C CYS A 75 8.76 -0.37 -4.08
N ARG A 76 7.98 0.64 -4.44
CA ARG A 76 8.36 2.04 -4.27
C ARG A 76 7.55 2.65 -3.12
N LEU A 77 8.26 3.23 -2.16
CA LEU A 77 7.71 3.83 -0.94
C LEU A 77 8.36 5.19 -0.69
N SER A 78 7.67 6.08 0.00
CA SER A 78 8.22 7.33 0.50
C SER A 78 7.65 7.67 1.87
N LEU A 79 8.42 8.40 2.67
CA LEU A 79 7.99 8.92 3.97
C LEU A 79 7.85 10.44 3.90
N LEU A 80 6.80 10.95 4.54
CA LEU A 80 6.59 12.38 4.77
C LEU A 80 6.26 12.61 6.24
N SER A 81 7.14 13.29 6.96
CA SER A 81 6.79 13.89 8.25
C SER A 81 6.07 15.22 8.04
N TYR A 82 5.04 15.49 8.84
CA TYR A 82 4.30 16.74 8.78
C TYR A 82 3.85 17.22 10.16
N THR A 83 3.51 18.51 10.24
CA THR A 83 2.90 19.13 11.42
C THR A 83 1.52 19.69 11.07
N GLY A 84 0.60 19.71 12.03
CA GLY A 84 -0.79 20.08 11.84
C GLY A 84 -1.65 18.87 11.47
N THR A 85 -2.72 19.10 10.70
CA THR A 85 -3.58 18.02 10.20
C THR A 85 -3.08 17.53 8.83
N PRO A 86 -3.39 16.29 8.40
CA PRO A 86 -2.92 15.77 7.11
C PRO A 86 -3.44 16.60 5.93
N THR A 87 -4.64 17.15 6.08
CA THR A 87 -5.26 18.05 5.10
C THR A 87 -4.52 19.38 5.01
N ALA A 88 -4.23 20.03 6.15
CA ALA A 88 -3.52 21.30 6.17
C ALA A 88 -2.08 21.17 5.66
N ALA A 89 -1.42 20.03 5.94
CA ALA A 89 -0.10 19.72 5.43
C ALA A 89 -0.08 19.29 3.94
N GLY A 90 -1.24 19.20 3.28
CA GLY A 90 -1.32 18.84 1.87
C GLY A 90 -0.85 17.41 1.56
N VAL A 91 -0.94 16.48 2.53
CA VAL A 91 -0.41 15.11 2.39
C VAL A 91 -0.93 14.42 1.12
N ALA A 92 -2.24 14.56 0.83
CA ALA A 92 -2.85 13.98 -0.37
C ALA A 92 -2.27 14.56 -1.68
N GLN A 93 -2.00 15.86 -1.72
CA GLN A 93 -1.41 16.53 -2.88
C GLN A 93 0.03 16.05 -3.09
N GLN A 94 0.82 15.95 -2.02
CA GLN A 94 2.20 15.47 -2.06
C GLN A 94 2.28 14.00 -2.51
N ALA A 95 1.40 13.14 -1.99
CA ALA A 95 1.32 11.73 -2.42
C ALA A 95 1.00 11.62 -3.92
N ARG A 96 0.07 12.47 -4.42
CA ARG A 96 -0.27 12.51 -5.84
C ARG A 96 0.90 13.00 -6.70
N ALA A 97 1.59 14.06 -6.28
CA ALA A 97 2.76 14.59 -6.99
C ALA A 97 3.88 13.55 -7.07
N TRP A 98 4.16 12.84 -5.96
CA TRP A 98 5.18 11.79 -5.91
C TRP A 98 4.92 10.62 -6.87
N LEU A 99 3.65 10.29 -7.12
CA LEU A 99 3.25 9.26 -8.10
C LEU A 99 3.20 9.76 -9.54
N THR A 100 3.26 11.07 -9.77
CA THR A 100 3.09 11.63 -11.11
C THR A 100 4.47 11.96 -11.69
N PRO A 101 5.01 11.14 -12.61
CA PRO A 101 6.30 11.41 -13.22
C PRO A 101 6.23 12.70 -14.05
N VAL A 102 7.30 13.49 -14.01
CA VAL A 102 7.48 14.64 -14.89
C VAL A 102 7.63 14.14 -16.32
N GLN A 103 6.80 14.65 -17.23
CA GLN A 103 6.87 14.35 -18.65
C GLN A 103 7.63 15.47 -19.36
N CYS A 104 8.71 15.11 -20.05
CA CYS A 104 9.52 16.03 -20.84
C CYS A 104 9.39 15.65 -22.32
N TYR A 105 9.25 16.64 -23.20
CA TYR A 105 9.27 16.44 -24.65
C TYR A 105 10.11 17.52 -25.31
N ASN A 106 10.74 17.18 -26.43
CA ASN A 106 11.47 18.14 -27.25
C ASN A 106 10.55 18.65 -28.37
N LYS A 107 10.50 19.98 -28.55
CA LYS A 107 9.76 20.61 -29.65
C LYS A 107 10.75 20.96 -30.76
N ILE A 108 10.70 20.19 -31.85
CA ILE A 108 11.45 20.54 -33.07
C ILE A 108 10.74 21.74 -33.70
N HIS A 109 11.43 22.86 -33.82
CA HIS A 109 10.96 23.99 -34.63
C HIS A 109 11.19 23.62 -36.10
N GLY A 110 10.13 23.68 -36.91
CA GLY A 110 10.21 23.41 -38.35
C GLY A 110 11.16 24.38 -39.05
N MET A 111 11.84 23.87 -40.07
CA MET A 111 12.61 24.66 -41.05
C MET A 111 11.71 25.66 -41.76
#